data_AF-A0A7J4IZW7-F1
#
_entry.id   AF-A0A7J4IZW7-F1
#
_cell.length_a   1.000
_cell.length_b   1.000
_cell.length_c   1.000
_cell.angle_alpha   90.00
_cell.angle_beta   90.00
_cell.angle_gamma   90.00
#
_symmetry.space_group_name_H-M   'P 1'
#
loop_
_entity.id
_entity.type
_entity.pdbx_description
1 polymer ?
#
loop_
_entity_poly.entity_id
_entity_poly.type
_entity_poly.pdbx_seq_one_letter_code
_entity_poly.pdbx_strand_id
1 'polypeptide(L)'
;MVSNEVVLQTVKRMISSGVDDNTIKITLAGISLSGAEIESVLAEAKGITVQPPAQPQKAPATQEDLQEQDAADDGADDISGEEGEEDYAEGDLSEDAKDASDEQLASHAATHTMLEEHAGKIDDVQQGIAELHEKIDSAPKITPQAVAQLEALDKRISSLEKEVGETKANTIALQGILQKILETDRKTLLELQKK
;
A
#
# COMPACT_ATOMS: atom_id res chain seq x y z
N MET A 1 12.17 3.01 11.18
CA MET A 1 11.16 4.08 11.03
C MET A 1 10.65 4.04 9.60
N VAL A 2 9.34 3.90 9.39
CA VAL A 2 8.75 3.83 8.04
C VAL A 2 8.77 5.24 7.44
N SER A 3 9.24 5.37 6.20
CA SER A 3 9.30 6.68 5.52
C SER A 3 7.90 7.21 5.22
N ASN A 4 7.65 8.48 5.53
CA ASN A 4 6.36 9.15 5.28
C ASN A 4 5.90 9.04 3.81
N GLU A 5 6.84 9.05 2.87
CA GLU A 5 6.58 8.85 1.44
C GLU A 5 5.97 7.47 1.12
N VAL A 6 6.44 6.42 1.78
CA VAL A 6 5.92 5.05 1.59
C VAL A 6 4.51 4.94 2.14
N VAL A 7 4.25 5.56 3.30
CA VAL A 7 2.91 5.63 3.89
C VAL A 7 1.95 6.35 2.94
N LEU A 8 2.36 7.49 2.40
CA LEU A 8 1.54 8.29 1.48
C LEU A 8 1.23 7.54 0.17
N GLN A 9 2.21 6.85 -0.42
CA GLN A 9 1.97 6.02 -1.60
C GLN A 9 1.02 4.86 -1.31
N THR A 10 1.11 4.27 -0.11
CA THR A 10 0.24 3.16 0.32
C THR A 10 -1.20 3.65 0.48
N VAL A 11 -1.40 4.79 1.15
CA VAL A 11 -2.74 5.40 1.31
C VAL A 11 -3.34 5.78 -0.05
N LYS A 12 -2.55 6.32 -0.98
CA LYS A 12 -3.02 6.60 -2.36
C LYS A 12 -3.51 5.35 -3.08
N ARG A 13 -2.79 4.22 -2.95
CA ARG A 13 -3.24 2.94 -3.52
C ARG A 13 -4.52 2.45 -2.84
N MET A 14 -4.62 2.52 -1.51
CA MET A 14 -5.81 2.09 -0.78
C MET A 14 -7.06 2.88 -1.21
N ILE A 15 -6.95 4.21 -1.36
CA ILE A 15 -8.04 5.05 -1.86
C ILE A 15 -8.40 4.68 -3.30
N SER A 16 -7.41 4.43 -4.16
CA SER A 16 -7.63 4.05 -5.57
C SER A 16 -8.31 2.68 -5.70
N SER A 17 -8.10 1.80 -4.72
CA SER A 17 -8.77 0.50 -4.61
C SER A 17 -10.16 0.56 -3.98
N GLY A 18 -10.66 1.74 -3.62
CA GLY A 18 -11.98 1.92 -3.03
C GLY A 18 -12.08 1.50 -1.56
N VAL A 19 -10.95 1.42 -0.85
CA VAL A 19 -10.95 1.18 0.60
C VAL A 19 -11.49 2.43 1.30
N ASP A 20 -12.35 2.22 2.30
CA ASP A 20 -12.96 3.31 3.04
C ASP A 20 -11.95 4.03 3.96
N ASP A 21 -12.21 5.32 4.20
CA ASP A 21 -11.33 6.16 5.01
C ASP A 21 -11.18 5.65 6.44
N ASN A 22 -12.20 4.99 6.99
CA ASN A 22 -12.19 4.55 8.38
C ASN A 22 -11.24 3.35 8.56
N THR A 23 -11.25 2.41 7.61
CA THR A 23 -10.29 1.31 7.51
C THR A 23 -8.87 1.82 7.33
N ILE A 24 -8.67 2.87 6.52
CA ILE A 24 -7.36 3.52 6.36
C ILE A 24 -6.90 4.16 7.67
N LYS A 25 -7.78 4.84 8.41
CA LYS A 25 -7.42 5.43 9.72
C LYS A 25 -7.01 4.37 10.74
N ILE A 26 -7.70 3.24 10.80
CA ILE A 26 -7.39 2.14 11.73
C ILE A 26 -6.03 1.52 11.40
N THR A 27 -5.75 1.30 10.11
CA THR A 27 -4.45 0.76 9.66
C THR A 27 -3.30 1.74 9.90
N LEU A 28 -3.52 3.04 9.72
CA LEU A 28 -2.51 4.06 10.03
C LEU A 28 -2.30 4.27 11.54
N ALA A 29 -3.34 4.07 12.37
CA ALA A 29 -3.19 4.07 13.82
C ALA A 29 -2.36 2.87 14.31
N GLY A 30 -2.48 1.71 13.65
CA GLY A 30 -1.67 0.52 13.93
C GLY A 30 -0.17 0.70 13.72
N ILE A 31 0.25 1.68 12.90
CA ILE A 31 1.66 2.04 12.69
C ILE A 31 2.13 3.22 13.58
N SER A 32 1.38 3.52 14.64
CA SER A 32 1.69 4.56 15.64
C SER A 32 1.73 6.00 15.11
N LEU A 33 0.96 6.32 14.05
CA LEU A 33 0.75 7.70 13.63
C LEU A 33 -0.25 8.40 14.54
N SER A 34 0.01 9.66 14.85
CA SER A 34 -0.94 10.49 15.61
C SER A 34 -2.17 10.83 14.76
N GLY A 35 -3.32 11.06 15.40
CA GLY A 35 -4.57 11.40 14.70
C GLY A 35 -4.45 12.59 13.74
N ALA A 36 -3.62 13.58 14.08
CA ALA A 36 -3.35 14.74 13.24
C ALA A 36 -2.51 14.40 11.99
N GLU A 37 -1.53 13.50 12.13
CA GLU A 37 -0.72 13.03 10.99
C GLU A 37 -1.54 12.16 10.05
N ILE A 38 -2.42 11.31 10.59
CA ILE A 38 -3.34 10.47 9.83
C ILE A 38 -4.25 11.34 8.94
N GLU A 39 -4.81 12.42 9.49
CA GLU A 39 -5.65 13.35 8.75
C GLU A 39 -4.88 14.12 7.68
N SER A 40 -3.64 14.55 7.99
CA SER A 40 -2.76 15.20 7.01
C SER A 40 -2.45 14.28 5.84
N VAL A 41 -2.09 13.02 6.10
CA VAL A 41 -1.76 12.04 5.06
C VAL A 41 -2.99 11.68 4.22
N LEU A 42 -4.16 11.54 4.84
CA LEU A 42 -5.43 11.31 4.12
C LEU A 42 -5.82 12.49 3.23
N ALA A 43 -5.67 13.72 3.72
CA ALA A 43 -5.96 14.93 2.92
C ALA A 43 -5.00 15.05 1.72
N GLU A 44 -3.71 14.83 1.96
CA GLU A 44 -2.67 14.87 0.93
C GLU A 44 -2.85 13.74 -0.11
N ALA A 45 -3.24 12.54 0.33
CA ALA A 45 -3.50 11.41 -0.56
C ALA A 45 -4.75 11.60 -1.43
N LYS A 46 -5.76 12.34 -0.94
CA LYS A 46 -6.97 12.71 -1.70
C LYS A 46 -6.80 13.88 -2.65
N GLY A 47 -5.61 14.49 -2.69
CA GLY A 47 -5.34 15.66 -3.53
C GLY A 47 -6.06 16.94 -3.07
N ILE A 48 -6.63 16.94 -1.85
CA ILE A 48 -7.16 18.14 -1.23
C ILE A 48 -5.98 18.80 -0.54
N THR A 49 -5.40 19.80 -1.19
CA THR A 49 -4.31 20.61 -0.62
C THR A 49 -4.85 21.43 0.55
N VAL A 50 -4.98 20.80 1.72
CA VAL A 50 -5.18 21.53 2.97
C VAL A 50 -3.81 22.06 3.35
N GLN A 51 -3.62 23.35 3.09
CA GLN A 51 -2.49 24.12 3.55
C GLN A 51 -2.30 23.88 5.07
N PRO A 52 -1.15 23.37 5.52
CA PRO A 52 -0.94 23.12 6.94
C PRO A 52 -1.00 24.46 7.69
N PRO A 53 -1.81 24.58 8.76
CA PRO A 53 -1.74 25.74 9.62
C PRO A 53 -0.33 25.84 10.22
N ALA A 54 0.21 27.05 10.16
CA ALA A 54 1.54 27.41 10.57
C ALA A 54 1.93 26.83 11.94
N GLN A 55 3.12 26.25 12.01
CA GLN A 55 3.81 25.92 13.25
C GLN A 55 3.90 27.15 14.17
N PRO A 56 3.57 27.02 15.47
CA PRO A 56 4.16 27.83 16.52
C PRO A 56 5.39 27.12 17.10
N GLN A 57 6.39 27.94 17.38
CA GLN A 57 7.76 27.61 17.75
C GLN A 57 7.93 27.01 19.16
N LYS A 58 9.00 26.20 19.30
CA LYS A 58 9.81 25.86 20.50
C LYS A 58 9.51 26.57 21.83
N ALA A 59 9.48 25.81 22.93
CA ALA A 59 10.45 25.81 24.07
C ALA A 59 10.13 24.64 25.07
N PRO A 60 10.87 24.38 26.17
CA PRO A 60 11.72 23.17 26.29
C PRO A 60 11.48 22.27 27.53
N ALA A 61 12.14 21.09 27.48
CA ALA A 61 12.69 20.28 28.58
C ALA A 61 11.78 19.77 29.73
N THR A 62 11.70 18.44 29.88
CA THR A 62 11.94 17.78 31.18
C THR A 62 12.46 16.35 30.95
N GLN A 63 13.65 16.07 31.49
CA GLN A 63 14.23 14.74 31.70
C GLN A 63 13.84 14.30 33.12
N GLU A 64 13.28 13.09 33.27
CA GLU A 64 13.33 12.23 34.46
C GLU A 64 13.32 10.81 33.85
N ASP A 65 14.41 10.05 33.79
CA ASP A 65 15.23 9.46 34.87
C ASP A 65 14.44 8.49 35.76
N LEU A 66 14.85 7.22 35.74
CA LEU A 66 14.59 6.06 36.61
C LEU A 66 14.85 4.78 35.78
N GLN A 67 16.09 4.27 35.70
CA GLN A 67 16.70 3.28 36.62
C GLN A 67 15.88 1.98 36.75
N GLU A 68 16.37 0.90 36.13
CA GLU A 68 17.14 -0.20 36.77
C GLU A 68 16.26 -1.13 37.63
N GLN A 69 16.14 -2.38 37.19
CA GLN A 69 16.39 -3.53 38.08
C GLN A 69 16.58 -4.82 37.29
N ASP A 70 17.85 -5.20 37.17
CA ASP A 70 18.28 -6.60 37.22
C ASP A 70 17.76 -7.24 38.51
N ALA A 71 17.25 -8.46 38.39
CA ALA A 71 17.27 -9.43 39.47
C ALA A 71 17.36 -10.83 38.86
N ALA A 72 18.58 -11.36 38.86
CA ALA A 72 18.82 -12.79 38.89
C ALA A 72 18.17 -13.36 40.17
N ASP A 73 17.54 -14.53 40.07
CA ASP A 73 17.44 -15.41 41.22
C ASP A 73 17.64 -16.86 40.77
N ASP A 74 18.70 -17.41 41.33
CA ASP A 74 19.32 -18.70 41.10
C ASP A 74 18.82 -19.58 42.25
N GLY A 75 17.91 -20.49 41.94
CA GLY A 75 17.21 -21.32 42.92
C GLY A 75 17.40 -22.80 42.65
N ALA A 76 18.64 -23.26 42.75
CA ALA A 76 18.94 -24.68 42.93
C ALA A 76 18.47 -25.11 44.32
N ASP A 77 17.34 -25.81 44.39
CA ASP A 77 16.94 -26.54 45.59
C ASP A 77 17.22 -28.04 45.39
N ASP A 78 18.31 -28.45 46.03
CA ASP A 78 18.70 -29.80 46.37
C ASP A 78 17.82 -30.26 47.55
N ILE A 79 16.80 -31.09 47.27
CA ILE A 79 16.07 -31.82 48.32
C ILE A 79 16.53 -33.27 48.28
N SER A 80 17.51 -33.52 49.14
CA SER A 80 17.80 -34.81 49.75
C SER A 80 16.73 -35.17 50.79
N GLY A 81 16.23 -36.39 50.73
CA GLY A 81 15.34 -37.00 51.73
C GLY A 81 14.28 -37.82 51.00
N GLU A 82 13.96 -39.06 51.33
CA GLU A 82 14.23 -39.85 52.53
C GLU A 82 13.74 -41.25 52.14
N GLU A 83 14.53 -42.30 52.39
CA GLU A 83 14.10 -43.68 52.16
C GLU A 83 12.99 -44.04 53.15
N GLY A 84 11.74 -43.86 52.71
CA GLY A 84 10.53 -44.31 53.39
C GLY A 84 10.04 -45.61 52.76
N GLU A 85 10.47 -46.73 53.33
CA GLU A 85 9.97 -48.07 53.06
C GLU A 85 8.54 -48.18 53.62
N GLU A 86 7.53 -47.85 52.81
CA GLU A 86 6.12 -48.09 53.16
C GLU A 86 5.46 -48.99 52.10
N ASP A 87 5.22 -50.22 52.54
CA ASP A 87 4.49 -51.31 51.92
C ASP A 87 3.03 -50.91 51.66
N TYR A 88 2.76 -50.33 50.48
CA TYR A 88 1.40 -50.10 49.99
C TYR A 88 1.26 -50.53 48.53
N ALA A 89 0.57 -51.65 48.36
CA ALA A 89 -0.28 -52.01 47.22
C ALA A 89 0.29 -51.73 45.81
N GLU A 90 0.97 -52.74 45.25
CA GLU A 90 1.12 -52.91 43.80
C GLU A 90 -0.26 -52.97 43.13
N GLY A 91 -0.70 -51.84 42.61
CA GLY A 91 -1.87 -51.73 41.76
C GLY A 91 -1.96 -50.32 41.19
N ASP A 92 -1.80 -50.22 39.88
CA ASP A 92 -2.31 -49.14 39.02
C ASP A 92 -1.51 -47.83 38.82
N LEU A 93 -0.42 -47.55 39.53
CA LEU A 93 0.35 -46.31 39.29
C LEU A 93 1.30 -46.36 38.07
N SER A 94 1.50 -47.55 37.48
CA SER A 94 2.42 -47.72 36.34
C SER A 94 1.80 -47.44 34.96
N GLU A 95 0.46 -47.36 34.88
CA GLU A 95 -0.25 -46.99 33.65
C GLU A 95 -0.33 -45.46 33.51
N ASP A 96 -0.69 -44.73 34.57
CA ASP A 96 -0.76 -43.27 34.56
C ASP A 96 0.57 -42.58 34.20
N ALA A 97 1.70 -43.12 34.69
CA ALA A 97 3.03 -42.58 34.37
C ALA A 97 3.45 -42.84 32.90
N LYS A 98 2.94 -43.90 32.28
CA LYS A 98 3.17 -44.20 30.86
C LYS A 98 2.29 -43.34 29.97
N ASP A 99 1.02 -43.15 30.36
CA ASP A 99 0.10 -42.26 29.66
C ASP A 99 0.59 -40.80 29.68
N ALA A 100 1.12 -40.31 30.81
CA ALA A 100 1.73 -38.98 30.89
C ALA A 100 2.97 -38.84 29.99
N SER A 101 3.80 -39.89 29.91
CA SER A 101 4.99 -39.92 29.03
C SER A 101 4.61 -39.97 27.55
N ASP A 102 3.58 -40.75 27.19
CA ASP A 102 3.09 -40.88 25.82
C ASP A 102 2.38 -39.61 25.34
N GLU A 103 1.64 -38.94 26.24
CA GLU A 103 1.04 -37.63 25.97
C GLU A 103 2.12 -36.54 25.79
N GLN A 104 3.18 -36.57 26.60
CA GLN A 104 4.32 -35.67 26.44
C GLN A 104 5.04 -35.92 25.10
N LEU A 105 5.27 -37.17 24.71
CA LEU A 105 5.83 -37.53 23.40
C LEU A 105 4.94 -37.07 22.24
N ALA A 106 3.62 -37.24 22.35
CA ALA A 106 2.66 -36.76 21.36
C ALA A 106 2.69 -35.22 21.25
N SER A 107 2.82 -34.50 22.36
CA SER A 107 2.93 -33.04 22.37
C SER A 107 4.23 -32.54 21.72
N HIS A 108 5.35 -33.24 21.96
CA HIS A 108 6.63 -32.96 21.30
C HIS A 108 6.57 -33.25 19.80
N ALA A 109 5.91 -34.34 19.39
CA ALA A 109 5.70 -34.65 17.97
C ALA A 109 4.81 -33.61 17.27
N ALA A 110 3.74 -33.16 17.93
CA ALA A 110 2.85 -32.13 17.42
C ALA A 110 3.55 -30.77 17.27
N THR A 111 4.36 -30.38 18.25
CA THR A 111 5.14 -29.13 18.19
C THR A 111 6.20 -29.17 17.09
N HIS A 112 6.90 -30.29 16.90
CA HIS A 112 7.84 -30.45 15.79
C HIS A 112 7.14 -30.38 14.42
N THR A 113 6.00 -31.05 14.27
CA THR A 113 5.21 -31.00 13.02
C THR A 113 4.77 -29.57 12.71
N MET A 114 4.30 -28.83 13.72
CA MET A 114 3.89 -27.43 13.56
C MET A 114 5.08 -26.53 13.18
N LEU A 115 6.25 -26.74 13.78
CA LEU A 115 7.46 -25.98 13.43
C LEU A 115 7.93 -26.28 12.00
N GLU A 116 7.84 -27.53 11.56
CA GLU A 116 8.18 -27.93 10.19
C GLU A 116 7.21 -27.32 9.17
N GLU A 117 5.91 -27.30 9.47
CA GLU A 117 4.93 -26.57 8.65
C GLU A 117 5.22 -25.06 8.60
N HIS A 118 5.61 -24.48 9.73
CA HIS A 118 5.97 -23.06 9.80
C HIS A 118 7.25 -22.77 8.99
N ALA A 119 8.25 -23.63 9.07
CA ALA A 119 9.46 -23.53 8.26
C ALA A 119 9.13 -23.60 6.76
N GLY A 120 8.28 -24.54 6.33
CA GLY A 120 7.81 -24.63 4.95
C GLY A 120 7.07 -23.37 4.49
N LYS A 121 6.16 -22.82 5.31
CA LYS A 121 5.45 -21.56 5.00
C LYS A 121 6.41 -20.38 4.89
N ILE A 122 7.46 -20.34 5.70
CA ILE A 122 8.48 -19.29 5.62
C ILE A 122 9.26 -19.41 4.32
N ASP A 123 9.63 -20.62 3.91
CA ASP A 123 10.32 -20.86 2.63
C ASP A 123 9.44 -20.46 1.44
N ASP A 124 8.15 -20.81 1.45
CA ASP A 124 7.18 -20.41 0.43
C ASP A 124 7.08 -18.87 0.32
N VAL A 125 7.04 -18.18 1.47
CA VAL A 125 7.03 -16.71 1.51
C VAL A 125 8.32 -16.13 0.96
N GLN A 126 9.48 -16.69 1.33
CA GLN A 126 10.77 -16.25 0.81
C GLN A 126 10.86 -16.43 -0.71
N GLN A 127 10.38 -17.57 -1.22
CA GLN A 127 10.32 -17.83 -2.66
C GLN A 127 9.37 -16.84 -3.36
N GLY A 128 8.19 -16.58 -2.81
CA GLY A 128 7.26 -15.60 -3.34
C GLY A 128 7.84 -14.17 -3.36
N ILE A 129 8.61 -13.80 -2.33
CA ILE A 129 9.33 -12.52 -2.27
C ILE A 129 10.41 -12.46 -3.37
N ALA A 130 11.19 -13.52 -3.55
CA ALA A 130 12.22 -13.57 -4.58
C ALA A 130 11.62 -13.43 -5.99
N GLU A 131 10.53 -14.14 -6.27
CA GLU A 131 9.80 -14.03 -7.55
C GLU A 131 9.23 -12.62 -7.76
N LEU A 132 8.72 -11.97 -6.70
CA LEU A 132 8.23 -10.60 -6.76
C LEU A 132 9.36 -9.62 -7.08
N HIS A 133 10.52 -9.77 -6.45
CA HIS A 133 11.69 -8.95 -6.74
C HIS A 133 12.14 -9.12 -8.19
N GLU A 134 12.20 -10.35 -8.69
CA GLU A 134 12.54 -10.61 -10.10
C GLU A 134 11.52 -9.98 -11.06
N LYS A 135 10.22 -10.08 -10.76
CA LYS A 135 9.15 -9.44 -11.54
C LYS A 135 9.22 -7.91 -11.50
N ILE A 136 9.60 -7.32 -10.36
CA ILE A 136 9.75 -5.87 -10.20
C ILE A 136 10.98 -5.37 -10.98
N ASP A 137 12.08 -6.13 -10.98
CA ASP A 137 13.29 -5.73 -11.69
C ASP A 137 13.23 -5.97 -13.20
N SER A 138 12.51 -7.00 -13.64
CA SER A 138 12.24 -7.26 -15.06
C SER A 138 11.11 -6.41 -15.63
N ALA A 139 10.28 -5.79 -14.77
CA ALA A 139 9.24 -4.89 -15.24
C ALA A 139 9.86 -3.72 -16.02
N PRO A 140 9.28 -3.33 -17.18
CA PRO A 140 9.75 -2.20 -17.94
C PRO A 140 9.65 -0.93 -17.09
N LYS A 141 10.80 -0.45 -16.60
CA LYS A 141 10.89 0.77 -15.81
C LYS A 141 10.57 1.94 -16.74
N ILE A 142 9.40 2.54 -16.57
CA ILE A 142 9.05 3.77 -17.28
C ILE A 142 10.06 4.84 -16.86
N THR A 143 10.95 5.19 -17.77
CA THR A 143 11.98 6.19 -17.48
C THR A 143 11.34 7.57 -17.41
N PRO A 144 11.87 8.49 -16.59
CA PRO A 144 11.42 9.89 -16.57
C PRO A 144 11.46 10.54 -17.96
N GLN A 145 12.40 10.10 -18.81
CA GLN A 145 12.49 10.53 -20.19
C GLN A 145 11.31 10.06 -21.04
N ALA A 146 10.82 8.83 -20.85
CA ALA A 146 9.63 8.33 -21.54
C ALA A 146 8.37 9.10 -21.11
N VAL A 147 8.25 9.45 -19.83
CA VAL A 147 7.15 10.30 -19.33
C VAL A 147 7.20 11.68 -19.97
N ALA A 148 8.37 12.32 -20.00
CA ALA A 148 8.54 13.62 -20.64
C ALA A 148 8.24 13.58 -22.15
N GLN A 149 8.59 12.49 -22.84
CA GLN A 149 8.23 12.28 -24.24
C GLN A 149 6.71 12.12 -24.43
N LEU A 150 6.05 11.37 -23.55
CA LEU A 150 4.59 11.23 -23.58
C LEU A 150 3.89 12.58 -23.38
N GLU A 151 4.32 13.39 -22.40
CA GLU A 151 3.78 14.74 -22.20
C GLU A 151 4.01 15.66 -23.42
N ALA A 152 5.18 15.55 -24.05
CA ALA A 152 5.48 16.32 -25.25
C ALA A 152 4.61 15.88 -26.45
N LEU A 153 4.37 14.57 -26.59
CA LEU A 153 3.47 14.04 -27.60
C LEU A 153 2.03 14.48 -27.34
N ASP A 154 1.58 14.48 -26.09
CA ASP A 154 0.22 14.89 -25.71
C ASP A 154 -0.02 16.37 -26.07
N LYS A 155 0.92 17.26 -25.71
CA LYS A 155 0.89 18.67 -26.12
C LYS A 155 0.85 18.83 -27.65
N ARG A 156 1.60 18.01 -28.38
CA ARG A 156 1.63 18.04 -29.85
C ARG A 156 0.29 17.58 -30.44
N ILE A 157 -0.32 16.55 -29.87
CA ILE A 157 -1.65 16.07 -30.27
C ILE A 157 -2.68 17.16 -30.03
N SER A 158 -2.72 17.78 -28.86
CA SER A 158 -3.66 18.88 -28.57
C SER A 158 -3.49 20.07 -29.54
N SER A 159 -2.24 20.39 -29.91
CA SER A 159 -1.98 21.43 -30.92
C SER A 159 -2.54 21.05 -32.29
N LEU A 160 -2.32 19.82 -32.73
CA LEU A 160 -2.84 19.32 -34.00
C LEU A 160 -4.37 19.28 -34.02
N GLU A 161 -5.01 18.87 -32.92
CA GLU A 161 -6.47 18.89 -32.81
C GLU A 161 -7.04 20.30 -32.97
N LYS A 162 -6.37 21.30 -32.39
CA LYS A 162 -6.74 22.71 -32.56
C LYS A 162 -6.60 23.17 -34.00
N GLU A 163 -5.45 22.91 -34.64
CA GLU A 163 -5.20 23.28 -36.05
C GLU A 163 -6.19 22.62 -37.01
N VAL A 164 -6.55 21.36 -36.76
CA VAL A 164 -7.58 20.64 -37.52
C VAL A 164 -8.94 21.30 -37.33
N GLY A 165 -9.29 21.69 -36.09
CA GLY A 165 -10.51 22.43 -35.79
C GLY A 165 -10.61 23.76 -36.55
N GLU A 166 -9.54 24.56 -36.53
CA GLU A 166 -9.46 25.82 -37.26
C GLU A 166 -9.55 25.61 -38.78
N THR A 167 -8.85 24.60 -39.32
CA THR A 167 -8.91 24.24 -40.74
C THR A 167 -10.32 23.84 -41.16
N LYS A 168 -11.03 23.08 -40.33
CA LYS A 168 -12.42 22.69 -40.57
C LYS A 168 -13.34 23.90 -40.57
N ALA A 169 -13.18 24.82 -39.63
CA ALA A 169 -13.95 26.07 -39.59
C ALA A 169 -13.71 26.92 -40.84
N ASN A 170 -12.46 27.07 -41.26
CA ASN A 170 -12.09 27.78 -42.49
C ASN A 170 -12.71 27.14 -43.74
N THR A 171 -12.71 25.80 -43.81
CA THR A 171 -13.32 25.05 -44.90
C THR A 171 -14.83 25.32 -45.00
N ILE A 172 -15.53 25.30 -43.86
CA ILE A 172 -16.97 25.61 -43.80
C ILE A 172 -17.24 27.06 -44.24
N ALA A 173 -16.42 28.01 -43.78
CA ALA A 173 -16.55 29.41 -44.17
C ALA A 173 -16.35 29.61 -45.68
N LEU A 174 -15.32 28.98 -46.26
CA LEU A 174 -15.06 29.01 -47.69
C LEU A 174 -16.20 28.38 -48.50
N GLN A 175 -16.74 27.25 -48.05
CA GLN A 175 -17.90 26.62 -48.69
C GLN A 175 -19.11 27.56 -48.69
N GLY A 176 -19.38 28.25 -47.58
CA GLY A 176 -20.46 29.23 -47.49
C GLY A 176 -20.26 30.43 -48.42
N ILE A 177 -19.03 30.92 -48.56
CA ILE A 177 -18.70 32.00 -49.52
C ILE A 177 -18.91 31.53 -50.95
N LEU A 178 -18.40 30.35 -51.32
CA LEU A 178 -18.56 29.77 -52.65
C LEU A 178 -20.04 29.58 -53.01
N GLN A 179 -20.85 29.11 -52.07
CA GLN A 179 -22.29 28.97 -52.28
C GLN A 179 -22.96 30.33 -52.55
N LYS A 180 -22.62 31.37 -51.78
CA LYS A 180 -23.14 32.73 -52.01
C LYS A 180 -22.73 33.31 -53.37
N ILE A 181 -21.49 33.05 -53.80
CA ILE A 181 -21.03 33.45 -55.13
C ILE A 181 -21.89 32.78 -56.21
N LEU A 182 -22.07 31.45 -56.13
CA LEU A 182 -22.88 30.70 -57.08
C LEU A 182 -24.36 31.16 -57.10
N GLU A 183 -24.94 31.47 -55.94
CA GLU A 183 -26.29 32.01 -55.84
C GLU A 183 -26.40 33.40 -56.49
N THR A 184 -25.40 34.26 -56.28
CA THR A 184 -25.33 35.61 -56.86
C THR A 184 -25.17 35.56 -58.38
N ASP A 185 -24.26 34.70 -58.88
CA ASP A 185 -24.04 34.49 -60.30
C ASP A 185 -25.30 33.96 -60.98
N ARG A 186 -25.96 32.95 -60.37
CA ARG A 186 -27.22 32.41 -60.86
C ARG A 186 -28.31 33.47 -60.94
N LYS A 187 -28.43 34.32 -59.92
CA LYS A 187 -29.40 35.42 -59.90
C LYS A 187 -29.12 36.43 -61.01
N THR A 188 -27.87 36.83 -61.19
CA THR A 188 -27.44 37.79 -62.21
C THR A 188 -27.69 37.25 -63.62
N LEU A 189 -27.36 35.98 -63.88
CA LEU A 189 -27.63 35.33 -65.17
C LEU A 189 -29.12 35.27 -65.48
N LEU A 190 -29.96 34.93 -64.49
CA LEU A 190 -31.42 34.92 -64.68
C LEU A 190 -32.00 36.32 -64.92
N GLU A 191 -31.44 37.36 -64.32
CA GLU A 191 -31.83 38.75 -64.58
C GLU A 191 -31.42 39.20 -65.99
N LEU A 192 -30.24 38.81 -66.46
CA LEU A 192 -29.78 39.07 -67.83
C LEU A 192 -30.63 38.35 -68.88
N GLN A 193 -31.04 37.10 -68.63
CA GLN A 193 -31.87 36.33 -69.56
C GLN A 193 -33.30 36.91 -69.73
N LYS A 194 -33.77 37.68 -68.75
CA LYS A 194 -35.10 38.31 -68.78
C LYS A 194 -35.11 39.66 -69.53
N LYS A 195 -33.95 40.23 -69.81
CA LYS A 195 -33.80 41.47 -70.60
C LYS A 195 -33.67 41.13 -72.08
#